data_AF-R7US14-F1
#
_entry.id   AF-R7US14-F1
#
_cell.length_a   1.000
_cell.length_b   1.000
_cell.length_c   1.000
_cell.angle_alpha   90.00
_cell.angle_beta   90.00
_cell.angle_gamma   90.00
#
_symmetry.space_group_name_H-M   'P 1'
#
loop_
_entity.id
_entity.type
_entity.pdbx_description
1 polymer ?
#
loop_
_entity_poly.entity_id
_entity_poly.type
_entity_poly.pdbx_seq_one_letter_code
_entity_poly.pdbx_strand_id
1 'polypeptide(L)'
;MTLKYSGDIRELCYPFIYEDSPLCDYEIITDELCATLGGVISELEGDERFADIYDFLDKLQPRIFHMNGSVRGKQAIFEEQIQWLAGYFDQYQKEIEGQLHGFVLPRGGRLTVVINRRLGIVEPEYQSLSYNLKPPSR
;
A
#
# COMPACT_ATOMS: atom_id res chain seq x y z
N MET A 1 -23.23 -8.44 -8.61
CA MET A 1 -23.23 -9.12 -9.93
C MET A 1 -22.15 -10.19 -9.87
N THR A 2 -22.50 -11.46 -10.03
CA THR A 2 -21.50 -12.54 -10.10
C THR A 2 -20.90 -12.54 -11.49
N LEU A 3 -19.62 -12.17 -11.61
CA LEU A 3 -18.87 -12.26 -12.87
C LEU A 3 -18.84 -13.75 -13.30
N LYS A 4 -18.95 -14.01 -14.61
CA LYS A 4 -18.87 -15.38 -15.16
C LYS A 4 -17.80 -15.43 -16.24
N TYR A 5 -16.98 -16.48 -16.22
CA TYR A 5 -15.94 -16.69 -17.22
C TYR A 5 -16.54 -16.94 -18.61
N SER A 6 -16.12 -16.15 -19.59
CA SER A 6 -16.54 -16.25 -21.00
C SER A 6 -15.87 -17.41 -21.76
N GLY A 7 -14.76 -17.93 -21.24
CA GLY A 7 -13.90 -18.89 -21.95
C GLY A 7 -12.74 -18.23 -22.71
N ASP A 8 -12.72 -16.90 -22.83
CA ASP A 8 -11.63 -16.15 -23.46
C ASP A 8 -10.58 -15.71 -22.43
N ILE A 9 -9.37 -16.28 -22.53
CA ILE A 9 -8.26 -15.98 -21.62
C ILE A 9 -7.81 -14.52 -21.69
N ARG A 10 -8.06 -13.82 -22.79
CA ARG A 10 -7.70 -12.40 -22.94
C ARG A 10 -8.54 -11.48 -22.06
N GLU A 11 -9.66 -11.98 -21.55
CA GLU A 11 -10.55 -11.29 -20.63
C GLU A 11 -10.22 -11.57 -19.16
N LEU A 12 -9.21 -12.41 -18.88
CA LEU A 12 -8.74 -12.70 -17.54
C LEU A 12 -7.66 -11.70 -17.11
N CYS A 13 -8.01 -10.75 -16.25
CA CYS A 13 -7.01 -9.97 -15.53
C CYS A 13 -6.42 -10.72 -14.32
N TYR A 14 -7.10 -11.76 -13.82
CA TYR A 14 -6.60 -12.65 -12.78
C TYR A 14 -7.09 -14.10 -12.99
N PRO A 15 -6.25 -15.13 -12.79
CA PRO A 15 -6.67 -16.53 -12.97
C PRO A 15 -7.80 -16.98 -12.05
N PHE A 16 -7.91 -16.36 -10.87
CA PHE A 16 -8.83 -16.76 -9.80
C PHE A 16 -10.02 -15.79 -9.63
N ILE A 17 -10.21 -14.83 -10.53
CA ILE A 17 -11.20 -13.73 -10.35
C ILE A 17 -12.67 -14.18 -10.19
N TYR A 18 -12.98 -15.43 -10.50
CA TYR A 18 -14.32 -16.02 -10.37
C TYR A 18 -14.48 -16.91 -9.14
N GLU A 19 -13.45 -17.06 -8.30
CA GLU A 19 -13.54 -17.88 -7.10
C GLU A 19 -14.43 -17.20 -6.05
N ASP A 20 -15.22 -18.00 -5.34
CA ASP A 20 -16.02 -17.55 -4.20
C ASP A 20 -15.19 -17.69 -2.91
N SER A 21 -14.05 -17.00 -2.88
CA SER A 21 -13.06 -17.06 -1.80
C SER A 21 -12.35 -15.71 -1.68
N PRO A 22 -12.04 -15.25 -0.45
CA PRO A 22 -11.34 -13.98 -0.24
C PRO A 22 -9.85 -14.03 -0.62
N LEU A 23 -9.33 -15.18 -1.06
CA LEU A 23 -7.91 -15.32 -1.44
C LEU A 23 -7.58 -14.46 -2.68
N CYS A 24 -8.44 -14.44 -3.69
CA CYS A 24 -8.25 -13.60 -4.87
C CYS A 24 -8.35 -12.11 -4.52
N ASP A 25 -9.25 -11.71 -3.61
CA ASP A 25 -9.34 -10.33 -3.13
C ASP A 25 -8.03 -9.90 -2.46
N TYR A 26 -7.47 -10.77 -1.59
CA TYR A 26 -6.17 -10.53 -0.97
C TYR A 26 -5.08 -10.34 -2.00
N GLU A 27 -4.99 -11.23 -2.99
CA GLU A 27 -4.00 -11.17 -4.07
C GLU A 27 -4.10 -9.89 -4.91
N ILE A 28 -5.32 -9.46 -5.24
CA ILE A 28 -5.55 -8.21 -5.98
C ILE A 28 -5.06 -7.01 -5.16
N ILE A 29 -5.36 -6.98 -3.86
CA ILE A 29 -4.94 -5.88 -2.96
C ILE A 29 -3.42 -5.84 -2.81
N THR A 30 -2.77 -6.99 -2.64
CA THR A 30 -1.32 -7.07 -2.50
C THR A 30 -0.59 -6.77 -3.81
N ASP A 31 -1.15 -7.14 -4.97
CA ASP A 31 -0.64 -6.71 -6.28
C ASP A 31 -0.79 -5.21 -6.50
N GLU A 32 -1.92 -4.63 -6.11
CA GLU A 32 -2.13 -3.19 -6.18
C GLU A 32 -1.09 -2.45 -5.31
N LEU A 33 -0.80 -2.96 -4.11
CA LEU A 33 0.25 -2.44 -3.24
C LEU A 33 1.64 -2.55 -3.91
N CYS A 34 1.95 -3.72 -4.48
CA CYS A 34 3.22 -3.97 -5.17
C CYS A 34 3.43 -3.02 -6.36
N ALA A 35 2.41 -2.84 -7.20
CA ALA A 35 2.44 -1.93 -8.35
C ALA A 35 2.54 -0.46 -7.92
N THR A 36 1.79 -0.08 -6.87
CA THR A 36 1.86 1.26 -6.27
C THR A 36 3.28 1.56 -5.80
N LEU A 37 3.94 0.59 -5.14
CA LEU A 37 5.30 0.75 -4.67
C LEU A 37 6.31 0.85 -5.82
N GLY A 38 6.10 0.10 -6.91
CA GLY A 38 6.94 0.22 -8.12
C GLY A 38 6.88 1.62 -8.73
N GLY A 39 5.69 2.22 -8.78
CA GLY A 39 5.52 3.60 -9.24
C GLY A 39 6.13 4.65 -8.30
N VAL A 40 6.45 4.28 -7.06
CA VAL A 40 7.19 5.10 -6.09
C VAL A 40 8.70 4.91 -6.29
N ILE A 41 9.18 3.66 -6.40
CA ILE A 41 10.58 3.32 -6.63
C ILE A 41 11.09 4.02 -7.90
N SER A 42 10.28 4.00 -8.96
CA SER A 42 10.60 4.69 -10.22
C SER A 42 10.75 6.21 -10.09
N GLU A 43 10.14 6.86 -9.09
CA GLU A 43 10.37 8.29 -8.83
C GLU A 43 11.65 8.57 -8.06
N LEU A 44 12.09 7.60 -7.25
CA LEU A 44 13.29 7.71 -6.41
C LEU A 44 14.56 7.29 -7.16
N GLU A 45 14.41 6.53 -8.24
CA GLU A 45 15.53 6.01 -9.02
C GLU A 45 16.47 7.13 -9.49
N GLY A 46 17.72 7.06 -9.05
CA GLY A 46 18.76 8.05 -9.37
C GLY A 46 18.74 9.34 -8.53
N ASP A 47 17.84 9.47 -7.54
CA ASP A 47 17.86 10.58 -6.59
C ASP A 47 18.66 10.21 -5.33
N GLU A 48 19.93 10.64 -5.30
CA GLU A 48 20.88 10.38 -4.20
C GLU A 48 20.39 10.84 -2.82
N ARG A 49 19.43 11.77 -2.75
CA ARG A 49 18.86 12.25 -1.48
C ARG A 49 18.02 11.18 -0.77
N PHE A 50 17.54 10.19 -1.52
CA PHE A 50 16.64 9.14 -1.04
C PHE A 50 17.21 7.74 -1.31
N ALA A 51 18.53 7.61 -1.48
CA ALA A 51 19.18 6.34 -1.83
C ALA A 51 18.90 5.22 -0.81
N ASP A 52 18.88 5.55 0.48
CA ASP A 52 18.56 4.61 1.57
C ASP A 52 17.11 4.14 1.54
N ILE A 53 16.17 5.06 1.26
CA ILE A 53 14.75 4.76 1.09
C ILE A 53 14.54 3.92 -0.16
N TYR A 54 15.17 4.28 -1.27
CA TYR A 54 15.14 3.51 -2.52
C TYR A 54 15.59 2.06 -2.27
N ASP A 55 16.76 1.87 -1.64
CA ASP A 55 17.30 0.54 -1.33
C ASP A 55 16.39 -0.29 -0.44
N PHE A 56 15.72 0.35 0.52
CA PHE A 56 14.73 -0.31 1.36
C PHE A 56 13.50 -0.74 0.56
N LEU A 57 12.93 0.17 -0.24
CA LEU A 57 11.73 -0.10 -1.02
C LEU A 57 11.96 -1.15 -2.12
N ASP A 58 13.13 -1.14 -2.76
CA ASP A 58 13.55 -2.14 -3.75
C ASP A 58 13.63 -3.55 -3.13
N LYS A 59 14.08 -3.66 -1.87
CA LYS A 59 14.07 -4.94 -1.13
C LYS A 59 12.67 -5.33 -0.65
N LEU A 60 11.82 -4.36 -0.33
CA LEU A 60 10.47 -4.57 0.17
C LEU A 60 9.51 -5.05 -0.93
N GLN A 61 9.57 -4.47 -2.13
CA GLN A 61 8.62 -4.76 -3.20
C GLN A 61 8.54 -6.26 -3.56
N PRO A 62 9.65 -7.01 -3.74
CA PRO A 62 9.59 -8.45 -4.00
C PRO A 62 8.93 -9.25 -2.86
N ARG A 63 9.07 -8.79 -1.60
CA ARG A 63 8.41 -9.45 -0.44
C ARG A 63 6.91 -9.26 -0.48
N ILE A 64 6.45 -8.06 -0.87
CA ILE A 64 5.01 -7.80 -1.08
C ILE A 64 4.48 -8.74 -2.18
N PHE A 65 5.19 -8.87 -3.29
CA PHE A 65 4.81 -9.81 -4.36
C PHE A 65 4.73 -11.27 -3.86
N HIS A 66 5.64 -11.69 -2.97
CA HIS A 66 5.64 -13.02 -2.37
C HIS A 66 4.47 -13.27 -1.40
N MET A 67 3.76 -12.23 -0.95
CA MET A 67 2.54 -12.40 -0.13
C MET A 67 1.44 -13.15 -0.91
N ASN A 68 1.30 -12.90 -2.22
CA ASN A 68 0.29 -13.55 -3.06
C ASN A 68 0.44 -15.07 -3.04
N GLY A 69 1.66 -15.57 -3.29
CA GLY A 69 1.92 -17.00 -3.25
C GLY A 69 1.70 -17.60 -1.85
N SER A 70 2.01 -16.83 -0.81
CA SER A 70 1.90 -17.27 0.58
C SER A 70 0.46 -17.54 0.99
N VAL A 71 -0.52 -16.74 0.52
CA VAL A 71 -1.93 -16.95 0.86
C VAL A 71 -2.49 -18.27 0.30
N ARG A 72 -1.85 -18.81 -0.76
CA ARG A 72 -2.19 -20.11 -1.38
C ARG A 72 -1.26 -21.25 -0.95
N GLY A 73 -0.56 -21.10 0.18
CA GLY A 73 0.28 -22.16 0.76
C GLY A 73 1.70 -22.25 0.18
N LYS A 74 2.10 -21.37 -0.76
CA LYS A 74 3.50 -21.20 -1.16
C LYS A 74 4.17 -20.20 -0.23
N GLN A 75 4.24 -20.56 1.06
CA GLN A 75 4.72 -19.68 2.11
C GLN A 75 6.13 -19.18 1.80
N ALA A 76 6.25 -17.87 1.62
CA ALA A 76 7.49 -17.15 1.34
C ALA A 76 7.75 -16.01 2.34
N ILE A 77 6.77 -15.72 3.20
CA ILE A 77 6.89 -14.81 4.33
C ILE A 77 6.99 -15.63 5.61
N PHE A 78 8.07 -15.41 6.34
CA PHE A 78 8.39 -16.02 7.62
C PHE A 78 8.69 -14.93 8.65
N GLU A 79 8.89 -15.36 9.89
CA GLU A 79 9.21 -14.47 11.01
C GLU A 79 10.44 -13.60 10.71
N GLU A 80 11.42 -14.11 9.99
CA GLU A 80 12.62 -13.36 9.61
C GLU A 80 12.29 -12.13 8.72
N GLN A 81 11.31 -12.23 7.82
CA GLN A 81 10.88 -11.08 7.01
C GLN A 81 10.10 -10.06 7.84
N ILE A 82 9.32 -10.52 8.81
CA ILE A 82 8.58 -9.65 9.74
C ILE A 82 9.56 -8.88 10.62
N GLN A 83 10.54 -9.57 11.21
CA GLN A 83 11.58 -8.96 12.04
C GLN A 83 12.47 -8.00 11.24
N TRP A 84 12.80 -8.37 9.99
CA TRP A 84 13.51 -7.48 9.08
C TRP A 84 12.76 -6.17 8.84
N LEU A 85 11.46 -6.23 8.57
CA LEU A 85 10.64 -5.03 8.35
C LEU A 85 10.48 -4.21 9.64
N ALA A 86 10.28 -4.87 10.78
CA ALA A 86 10.22 -4.22 12.09
C ALA A 86 11.52 -3.47 12.42
N GLY A 87 12.68 -4.03 12.07
CA GLY A 87 13.97 -3.36 12.25
C GLY A 87 14.09 -2.04 11.47
N TYR A 88 13.58 -1.98 10.24
CA TYR A 88 13.52 -0.73 9.48
C TYR A 88 12.57 0.29 10.13
N PHE A 89 11.43 -0.17 10.63
CA PHE A 89 10.50 0.70 11.36
C PHE A 89 11.17 1.32 12.60
N ASP A 90 11.83 0.51 13.42
CA ASP A 90 12.53 0.97 14.62
C ASP A 90 13.65 1.97 14.28
N GLN A 91 14.39 1.71 13.19
CA GLN A 91 15.40 2.64 12.70
C GLN A 91 14.78 4.00 12.35
N TYR A 92 13.72 4.04 11.54
CA TYR A 92 13.08 5.30 11.14
C TYR A 92 12.43 6.03 12.32
N GLN A 93 11.85 5.31 13.29
CA GLN A 93 11.34 5.92 14.52
C GLN A 93 12.44 6.63 15.32
N LYS A 94 13.63 6.02 15.39
CA LYS A 94 14.78 6.62 16.07
C LYS A 94 15.32 7.85 15.33
N GLU A 95 15.35 7.83 14.00
CA GLU A 95 15.83 8.96 13.20
C GLU A 95 14.96 10.21 13.38
N ILE A 96 13.65 10.04 13.55
CA ILE A 96 12.69 11.14 13.75
C ILE A 96 12.40 11.44 15.23
N GLU A 97 13.08 10.75 16.15
CA GLU A 97 12.86 10.88 17.59
C GLU A 97 13.05 12.34 18.04
N GLY A 98 12.08 12.86 18.79
CA GLY A 98 12.10 14.25 19.26
C GLY A 98 11.83 15.32 18.20
N GLN A 99 11.61 14.94 16.93
CA GLN A 99 11.30 15.89 15.84
C GLN A 99 9.80 16.10 15.66
N LEU A 100 8.98 15.11 16.05
CA LEU A 100 7.54 15.12 15.87
C LEU A 100 6.83 15.20 17.21
N HIS A 101 5.94 16.19 17.37
CA HIS A 101 5.07 16.33 18.53
C HIS A 101 3.61 16.37 18.06
N GLY A 102 2.93 15.22 18.16
CA GLY A 102 1.52 15.09 17.80
C GLY A 102 1.28 14.60 16.37
N PHE A 103 0.05 14.82 15.88
CA PHE A 103 -0.38 14.33 14.58
C PHE A 103 0.32 15.08 13.44
N VAL A 104 0.84 14.33 12.47
CA VAL A 104 1.45 14.88 11.26
C VAL A 104 0.47 14.77 10.11
N LEU A 105 0.20 15.88 9.43
CA LEU A 105 -0.60 15.86 8.21
C LEU A 105 0.13 15.05 7.13
N PRO A 106 -0.55 14.15 6.40
CA PRO A 106 0.05 13.34 5.34
C PRO A 106 0.31 14.20 4.08
N ARG A 107 1.27 15.12 4.18
CA ARG A 107 1.71 16.03 3.11
C ARG A 107 3.15 15.73 2.69
N GLY A 108 3.53 16.16 1.51
CA GLY A 108 4.88 15.97 0.97
C GLY A 108 4.85 15.77 -0.54
N GLY A 109 5.94 15.25 -1.09
CA GLY A 109 5.97 14.77 -2.47
C GLY A 109 4.96 13.64 -2.70
N ARG A 110 4.67 13.31 -3.97
CA ARG A 110 3.71 12.25 -4.33
C ARG A 110 3.97 10.95 -3.57
N LEU A 111 5.24 10.59 -3.42
CA LEU A 111 5.77 9.54 -2.55
C LEU A 111 5.11 9.47 -1.17
N THR A 112 5.19 10.55 -0.40
CA THR A 112 4.71 10.61 0.98
C THR A 112 3.20 10.38 1.04
N VAL A 113 2.45 10.96 0.09
CA VAL A 113 0.99 10.80 0.02
C VAL A 113 0.61 9.36 -0.32
N VAL A 114 1.32 8.73 -1.25
CA VAL A 114 1.07 7.34 -1.67
C VAL A 114 1.33 6.35 -0.53
N ILE A 115 2.46 6.49 0.17
CA ILE A 115 2.80 5.62 1.30
C ILE A 115 1.78 5.79 2.45
N ASN A 116 1.45 7.04 2.82
CA ASN A 116 0.49 7.30 3.90
C ASN A 116 -0.91 6.73 3.60
N ARG A 117 -1.41 6.88 2.37
CA ARG A 117 -2.72 6.36 1.97
C ARG A 117 -2.84 4.84 2.17
N ARG A 118 -1.74 4.09 1.96
CA ARG A 118 -1.72 2.62 2.07
C ARG A 118 -1.58 2.11 3.50
N LEU A 119 -1.14 2.94 4.44
CA LEU A 119 -1.13 2.63 5.89
C LEU A 119 -2.53 2.69 6.53
N GLY A 120 -3.59 2.87 5.74
CA GLY A 120 -4.93 3.10 6.27
C GLY A 120 -5.12 4.51 6.84
N ILE A 121 -4.16 5.40 6.66
CA ILE A 121 -4.34 6.85 6.84
C ILE A 121 -5.09 7.37 5.61
N VAL A 122 -6.34 6.94 5.50
CA VAL A 122 -7.32 7.65 4.69
C VAL A 122 -7.63 8.91 5.48
N GLU A 123 -7.39 10.09 4.89
CA GLU A 123 -7.98 11.34 5.39
C GLU A 123 -9.44 11.01 5.71
N PRO A 124 -9.89 11.09 6.98
CA PRO A 124 -11.27 10.74 7.30
C PRO A 124 -12.18 11.58 6.40
N GLU A 125 -13.27 10.99 5.90
CA GLU A 125 -14.30 11.78 5.23
C GLU A 125 -14.69 12.93 6.16
N TYR A 126 -14.25 14.15 5.82
CA TYR A 126 -14.47 15.31 6.67
C TYR A 126 -15.92 15.75 6.52
N GLN A 127 -16.83 15.13 7.29
CA GLN A 127 -18.15 15.69 7.51
C GLN A 127 -18.00 16.85 8.50
N SER A 128 -17.98 18.08 7.98
CA SER A 128 -18.07 19.26 8.83
C SER A 128 -19.41 19.26 9.56
N LEU A 129 -19.39 19.05 10.88
CA LEU A 129 -20.57 19.16 11.74
C LEU A 129 -21.11 20.61 11.83
N SER A 130 -20.31 21.59 11.41
CA SER A 130 -20.63 23.02 11.41
C SER A 130 -21.12 23.55 10.06
N TYR A 131 -20.79 22.90 8.93
CA TYR A 131 -21.33 23.23 7.61
C TYR A 131 -22.62 22.45 7.33
N ASN A 132 -23.70 22.85 8.01
CA ASN A 132 -25.03 22.54 7.51
C ASN A 132 -25.30 23.44 6.30
N LEU A 133 -25.09 22.93 5.08
CA LEU A 133 -25.63 23.52 3.86
C LEU A 133 -27.15 23.45 3.93
N LYS A 134 -27.79 24.38 4.66
CA LYS A 134 -29.17 24.72 4.36
C LYS A 134 -29.15 25.42 3.01
N PRO A 135 -29.75 24.85 1.94
CA PRO A 135 -29.91 25.59 0.71
C PRO A 135 -30.66 26.89 1.03
N PRO A 136 -30.29 28.02 0.41
CA PRO A 136 -30.98 29.29 0.65
C PRO A 136 -32.47 29.09 0.38
N SER A 137 -33.31 29.47 1.35
CA SER A 137 -34.75 29.49 1.17
C SER A 137 -35.07 30.41 0.00
N ARG A 138 -35.80 29.88 -1.00
CA ARG A 138 -36.37 30.67 -2.09
C ARG A 138 -37.32 31.74 -1.56
#